data_AF-A0A972BCX6-F1
#
_entry.id   AF-A0A972BCX6-F1
#
_cell.length_a   1.000
_cell.length_b   1.000
_cell.length_c   1.000
_cell.angle_alpha   90.00
_cell.angle_beta   90.00
_cell.angle_gamma   90.00
#
_symmetry.space_group_name_H-M   'P 1'
#
loop_
_entity.id
_entity.type
_entity.pdbx_description
1 polymer ?
#
loop_
_entity_poly.entity_id
_entity_poly.type
_entity_poly.pdbx_seq_one_letter_code
_entity_poly.pdbx_strand_id
1 'polypeptide(L)'
;MALKESLGTLSSTLLSMVRTRLELFSLELADQKSRLIGQLVLACAALVLVLLGLLVFSVAVALYFWPTEHRYLALLLLACAYVLAGLGMFLVLRHRLVQAPVPFHATLDELRRDLALLDQLRSQETQTHASPPRD
;
A
#
# COMPACT_ATOMS: atom_id res chain seq x y z
N MET A 1 28.95 37.25 -7.34
CA MET A 1 27.78 36.92 -8.18
C MET A 1 27.82 35.47 -8.67
N ALA A 2 28.97 34.95 -9.14
CA ALA A 2 29.12 33.57 -9.66
C ALA A 2 28.70 32.40 -8.73
N LEU A 3 28.91 32.50 -7.40
CA LEU A 3 28.53 31.42 -6.45
C LEU A 3 27.00 31.23 -6.30
N LYS A 4 26.22 32.32 -6.45
CA LYS A 4 24.75 32.26 -6.38
C LYS A 4 24.14 31.67 -7.66
N GLU A 5 24.75 31.94 -8.80
CA GLU A 5 24.38 31.32 -10.08
C GLU A 5 24.69 29.82 -10.10
N SER A 6 25.86 29.39 -9.60
CA SER A 6 26.19 27.96 -9.49
C SER A 6 25.27 27.20 -8.52
N LEU A 7 24.78 27.84 -7.45
CA LEU A 7 23.78 27.24 -6.56
C LEU A 7 22.43 27.07 -7.25
N GLY A 8 21.99 28.05 -8.05
CA GLY A 8 20.74 27.97 -8.82
C GLY A 8 20.76 26.84 -9.85
N THR A 9 21.89 26.63 -10.54
CA THR A 9 22.00 25.57 -11.56
C THR A 9 22.12 24.17 -10.96
N LEU A 10 22.79 24.02 -9.81
CA LEU A 10 22.82 22.75 -9.07
C LEU A 10 21.42 22.39 -8.55
N SER A 11 20.67 23.40 -8.07
CA SER A 11 19.30 23.21 -7.60
C SER A 11 18.37 22.75 -8.71
N SER A 12 18.45 23.35 -9.90
CA SER A 12 17.62 22.94 -11.05
C SER A 12 17.99 21.56 -11.57
N THR A 13 19.29 21.20 -11.51
CA THR A 13 19.78 19.87 -11.91
C THR A 13 19.35 18.78 -10.93
N LEU A 14 19.35 19.06 -9.62
CA LEU A 14 18.81 18.15 -8.62
C LEU A 14 17.29 17.98 -8.78
N LEU A 15 16.57 19.07 -9.05
CA LEU A 15 15.13 19.04 -9.26
C LEU A 15 14.75 18.25 -10.52
N SER A 16 15.52 18.39 -11.61
CA SER A 16 15.30 17.62 -12.83
C SER A 16 15.58 16.13 -12.63
N MET A 17 16.63 15.79 -11.89
CA MET A 17 16.98 14.39 -11.60
C MET A 17 15.96 13.70 -10.69
N VAL A 18 15.44 14.42 -9.70
CA VAL A 18 14.33 13.97 -8.84
C VAL A 18 13.06 13.76 -9.66
N ARG A 19 12.73 14.70 -10.55
CA ARG A 19 11.58 14.61 -11.46
C ARG A 19 11.65 13.37 -12.35
N THR A 20 12.80 13.09 -12.96
CA THR A 20 12.98 11.88 -13.80
C THR A 20 12.85 10.59 -13.01
N ARG A 21 13.35 10.55 -11.77
CA ARG A 21 13.20 9.36 -10.91
C ARG A 21 11.74 9.17 -10.46
N LEU A 22 11.02 10.24 -10.17
CA LEU A 22 9.58 10.19 -9.85
C LEU A 22 8.73 9.78 -11.05
N GLU A 23 9.09 10.22 -12.23
CA GLU A 23 8.40 9.86 -13.48
C GLU A 23 8.56 8.36 -13.75
N LEU A 24 9.78 7.82 -13.58
CA LEU A 24 10.06 6.38 -13.62
C LEU A 24 9.36 5.61 -12.48
N PHE A 25 9.42 6.11 -11.23
CA PHE A 25 8.76 5.47 -10.08
C PHE A 25 7.24 5.41 -10.25
N SER A 26 6.63 6.48 -10.77
CA SER A 26 5.20 6.57 -11.03
C SER A 26 4.76 5.60 -12.11
N LEU A 27 5.59 5.44 -13.16
CA LEU A 27 5.36 4.47 -14.23
C LEU A 27 5.50 3.02 -13.73
N GLU A 28 6.51 2.76 -12.90
CA GLU A 28 6.76 1.45 -12.29
C GLU A 28 5.67 1.09 -11.24
N LEU A 29 5.17 2.08 -10.50
CA LEU A 29 3.99 1.96 -9.62
C LEU A 29 2.71 1.68 -10.42
N ALA A 30 2.52 2.31 -11.57
CA ALA A 30 1.38 2.07 -12.44
C ALA A 30 1.41 0.66 -13.05
N ASP A 31 2.60 0.19 -13.46
CA ASP A 31 2.77 -1.17 -13.98
C ASP A 31 2.58 -2.24 -12.90
N GLN A 32 3.10 -2.01 -11.69
CA GLN A 32 2.87 -2.90 -10.55
C GLN A 32 1.40 -2.92 -10.10
N LYS A 33 0.69 -1.79 -10.18
CA LYS A 33 -0.75 -1.72 -9.86
C LYS A 33 -1.58 -2.60 -10.80
N SER A 34 -1.28 -2.61 -12.10
CA SER A 34 -2.00 -3.44 -13.08
C SER A 34 -1.85 -4.93 -12.77
N ARG A 35 -0.61 -5.38 -12.50
CA ARG A 35 -0.32 -6.76 -12.11
C ARG A 35 -0.98 -7.14 -10.79
N LEU A 36 -0.94 -6.24 -9.80
CA LEU A 36 -1.59 -6.44 -8.50
C LEU A 36 -3.11 -6.57 -8.65
N ILE A 37 -3.76 -5.76 -9.50
CA ILE A 37 -5.20 -5.86 -9.73
C ILE A 37 -5.55 -7.20 -10.38
N GLY A 38 -4.81 -7.62 -11.41
CA GLY A 38 -5.02 -8.93 -12.05
C GLY A 38 -4.81 -10.10 -11.07
N GLN A 39 -3.75 -10.04 -10.26
CA GLN A 39 -3.50 -11.01 -9.19
C GLN A 39 -4.59 -11.00 -8.12
N LEU A 40 -5.12 -9.83 -7.75
CA LEU A 40 -6.18 -9.69 -6.77
C LEU A 40 -7.50 -10.28 -7.25
N VAL A 41 -7.85 -10.07 -8.53
CA VAL A 41 -9.03 -10.70 -9.15
C VAL A 41 -8.90 -12.22 -9.14
N LEU A 42 -7.75 -12.75 -9.56
CA LEU A 42 -7.50 -14.20 -9.55
C LEU A 42 -7.52 -14.76 -8.12
N ALA A 43 -6.93 -14.05 -7.15
CA ALA A 43 -6.95 -14.43 -5.74
C ALA A 43 -8.37 -14.43 -5.15
N CYS A 44 -9.18 -13.42 -5.46
CA CYS A 44 -10.60 -13.39 -5.09
C CYS A 44 -11.37 -14.56 -5.71
N ALA A 45 -11.19 -14.82 -7.00
CA ALA A 45 -11.84 -15.95 -7.68
C ALA A 45 -11.43 -17.30 -7.07
N ALA A 46 -10.14 -17.50 -6.81
CA ALA A 46 -9.63 -18.68 -6.13
C ALA A 46 -10.18 -18.81 -4.71
N LEU A 47 -10.25 -17.71 -3.95
CA LEU A 47 -10.81 -17.68 -2.60
C LEU A 47 -12.29 -18.10 -2.60
N VAL A 48 -13.10 -17.58 -3.53
CA VAL A 48 -14.51 -17.96 -3.67
C VAL A 48 -14.65 -19.45 -3.98
N LEU A 49 -13.86 -19.98 -4.91
CA LEU A 49 -13.87 -21.42 -5.23
C LEU A 49 -13.47 -22.28 -4.02
N VAL A 50 -12.45 -21.89 -3.27
CA VAL A 50 -12.03 -22.59 -2.05
C VAL A 50 -13.14 -22.55 -1.00
N LEU A 51 -13.79 -21.40 -0.77
CA LEU A 51 -14.91 -21.28 0.16
C LEU A 51 -16.10 -22.17 -0.23
N LEU A 52 -16.44 -22.19 -1.53
CA LEU A 52 -17.49 -23.06 -2.04
C LEU A 52 -17.13 -24.55 -1.87
N GLY A 53 -15.89 -24.91 -2.16
CA GLY A 53 -15.36 -26.27 -1.92
C GLY A 53 -15.41 -26.66 -0.44
N LEU A 54 -15.01 -25.77 0.48
CA LEU A 54 -15.11 -25.96 1.92
C LEU A 54 -16.56 -26.13 2.37
N LEU A 55 -17.49 -25.35 1.81
CA LEU A 55 -18.91 -25.47 2.12
C LEU A 55 -19.45 -26.84 1.70
N VAL A 56 -19.19 -27.25 0.45
CA VAL A 56 -19.59 -28.59 -0.04
C VAL A 56 -18.93 -29.69 0.78
N PHE A 57 -17.65 -29.56 1.12
CA PHE A 57 -16.94 -30.50 1.97
C PHE A 57 -17.56 -30.60 3.37
N SER A 58 -17.94 -29.47 3.97
CA SER A 58 -18.62 -29.44 5.27
C SER A 58 -19.93 -30.22 5.23
N VAL A 59 -20.72 -29.97 4.18
CA VAL A 59 -22.00 -30.68 3.97
C VAL A 59 -21.76 -32.16 3.73
N ALA A 60 -20.76 -32.53 2.93
CA ALA A 60 -20.42 -33.93 2.68
C ALA A 60 -20.01 -34.65 3.97
N VAL A 61 -19.17 -34.04 4.80
CA VAL A 61 -18.79 -34.57 6.12
C VAL A 61 -20.03 -34.69 7.01
N ALA A 62 -20.88 -33.66 7.05
CA ALA A 62 -22.11 -33.68 7.83
C ALA A 62 -23.03 -34.83 7.39
N LEU A 63 -23.30 -34.98 6.09
CA LEU A 63 -24.16 -36.03 5.54
C LEU A 63 -23.57 -37.44 5.74
N TYR A 64 -22.26 -37.59 5.60
CA TYR A 64 -21.57 -38.87 5.79
C TYR A 64 -21.65 -39.37 7.24
N PHE A 65 -21.47 -38.47 8.21
CA PHE A 65 -21.50 -38.82 9.64
C PHE A 65 -22.87 -38.65 10.30
N TRP A 66 -23.87 -38.08 9.60
CA TRP A 66 -25.23 -37.91 10.11
C TRP A 66 -25.91 -39.21 10.59
N PRO A 67 -25.83 -40.34 9.85
CA PRO A 67 -26.45 -41.60 10.29
C PRO A 67 -25.65 -42.32 11.39
N THR A 68 -24.49 -41.79 11.82
CA THR A 68 -23.63 -42.41 12.83
C THR A 68 -23.78 -41.75 14.20
N GLU A 69 -23.56 -42.51 15.28
CA GLU A 69 -23.48 -42.00 16.67
C GLU A 69 -22.39 -40.90 16.84
N HIS A 70 -21.38 -40.89 15.97
CA HIS A 70 -20.21 -40.00 16.03
C HIS A 70 -20.44 -38.62 15.38
N ARG A 71 -21.68 -38.25 15.03
CA ARG A 71 -21.99 -36.97 14.33
C ARG A 71 -21.36 -35.75 15.00
N TYR A 72 -21.41 -35.70 16.33
CA TYR A 72 -20.96 -34.55 17.11
C TYR A 72 -19.44 -34.44 17.13
N LEU A 73 -18.73 -35.58 17.18
CA LEU A 73 -17.27 -35.61 17.09
C LEU A 73 -16.78 -35.17 15.70
N ALA A 74 -17.46 -35.59 14.63
CA ALA A 74 -17.13 -35.16 13.27
C ALA A 74 -17.32 -33.64 13.10
N LEU A 75 -18.43 -33.10 13.60
CA LEU A 75 -18.70 -31.65 13.61
C LEU A 75 -17.68 -30.87 14.45
N LEU A 76 -17.29 -31.40 15.61
CA LEU A 76 -16.30 -30.76 16.49
C LEU A 76 -14.92 -30.74 15.84
N LEU A 77 -14.49 -31.85 15.23
CA LEU A 77 -13.22 -31.89 14.49
C LEU A 77 -13.22 -30.93 13.30
N LEU A 78 -14.33 -30.87 12.55
CA LEU A 78 -14.47 -29.93 11.44
C LEU A 78 -14.42 -28.47 11.92
N ALA A 79 -15.10 -28.17 13.03
CA ALA A 79 -15.05 -26.84 13.66
C ALA A 79 -13.63 -26.49 14.12
N CYS A 80 -12.94 -27.40 14.81
CA CYS A 80 -11.54 -27.21 15.21
C CYS A 80 -10.63 -26.96 14.01
N ALA A 81 -10.81 -27.72 12.92
CA ALA A 81 -10.03 -27.53 11.69
C ALA A 81 -10.23 -26.13 11.10
N TYR A 82 -11.47 -25.63 11.03
CA TYR A 82 -11.76 -24.28 10.53
C TYR A 82 -11.25 -23.18 11.45
N VAL A 83 -11.33 -23.35 12.77
CA VAL A 83 -10.77 -22.40 13.73
C VAL A 83 -9.25 -22.32 13.59
N LEU A 84 -8.56 -23.46 13.49
CA LEU A 84 -7.12 -23.51 13.30
C LEU A 84 -6.68 -22.87 11.98
N ALA A 85 -7.40 -23.18 10.88
CA ALA A 85 -7.14 -22.57 9.58
C ALA A 85 -7.34 -21.04 9.61
N GLY A 86 -8.45 -20.58 10.21
CA GLY A 86 -8.75 -19.16 10.36
C GLY A 86 -7.73 -18.44 11.22
N LEU A 87 -7.31 -19.03 12.34
CA LEU A 87 -6.27 -18.46 13.21
C LEU A 87 -4.92 -18.39 12.48
N GLY A 88 -4.57 -19.42 11.71
CA GLY A 88 -3.38 -19.42 10.86
C GLY A 88 -3.40 -18.29 9.83
N MET A 89 -4.49 -18.13 9.08
CA MET A 89 -4.65 -17.04 8.12
C MET A 89 -4.61 -15.66 8.81
N PHE A 90 -5.23 -15.52 9.98
CA PHE A 90 -5.19 -14.28 10.75
C PHE A 90 -3.77 -13.91 11.20
N LEU A 91 -3.00 -14.88 11.69
CA LEU A 91 -1.61 -14.66 12.09
C LEU A 91 -0.72 -14.27 10.90
N VAL A 92 -0.88 -14.97 9.76
CA VAL A 92 -0.16 -14.64 8.52
C VAL A 92 -0.53 -13.24 8.04
N LEU A 93 -1.82 -12.91 7.99
CA LEU A 93 -2.29 -11.59 7.58
C LEU A 93 -1.77 -10.50 8.51
N ARG A 94 -1.85 -10.70 9.83
CA ARG A 94 -1.30 -9.79 10.82
C ARG A 94 0.20 -9.58 10.62
N HIS A 95 0.96 -10.66 10.38
CA HIS A 95 2.39 -10.57 10.10
C HIS A 95 2.67 -9.75 8.84
N ARG A 96 1.89 -9.99 7.77
CA ARG A 96 2.01 -9.25 6.50
C ARG A 96 1.66 -7.77 6.65
N LEU A 97 0.63 -7.42 7.42
CA LEU A 97 0.24 -6.02 7.64
C LEU A 97 1.25 -5.28 8.54
N VAL A 98 1.76 -5.94 9.59
CA VAL A 98 2.74 -5.35 10.50
C VAL A 98 4.10 -5.16 9.82
N GLN A 99 4.46 -6.03 8.87
CA GLN A 99 5.71 -5.94 8.11
C GLN A 99 5.56 -5.23 6.75
N ALA A 100 4.34 -4.78 6.40
CA ALA A 100 4.13 -4.09 5.13
C ALA A 100 4.83 -2.72 5.16
N PRO A 101 5.70 -2.40 4.18
CA PRO A 101 6.24 -1.05 4.04
C PRO A 101 5.10 -0.06 3.81
N VAL A 102 5.15 1.06 4.53
CA VAL A 102 4.08 2.08 4.52
C VAL A 102 3.85 2.58 3.09
N PRO A 103 2.64 2.44 2.52
CA PRO A 103 2.35 3.00 1.21
C PRO A 103 2.41 4.54 1.29
N PHE A 104 2.76 5.20 0.18
CA PHE A 104 2.79 6.67 0.02
C PHE A 104 4.02 7.44 0.56
N HIS A 105 5.13 6.76 0.86
CA HIS A 105 6.37 7.45 1.25
C HIS A 105 6.82 8.49 0.20
N ALA A 106 6.71 8.16 -1.09
CA ALA A 106 7.02 9.07 -2.19
C ALA A 106 6.04 10.25 -2.29
N THR A 107 4.74 10.02 -2.04
CA THR A 107 3.73 11.09 -2.03
C THR A 107 3.95 12.05 -0.87
N LEU A 108 4.36 11.54 0.30
CA LEU A 108 4.71 12.35 1.47
C LEU A 108 5.98 13.17 1.24
N ASP A 109 6.96 12.63 0.54
CA ASP A 109 8.17 13.38 0.17
C ASP A 109 7.87 14.48 -0.85
N GLU A 110 6.98 14.24 -1.80
CA GLU A 110 6.54 15.26 -2.77
C GLU A 110 5.75 16.38 -2.09
N LEU A 111 4.82 16.02 -1.19
CA LEU A 111 4.07 16.99 -0.40
C LEU A 111 4.98 17.84 0.52
N ARG A 112 6.07 17.24 1.03
CA ARG A 112 7.08 17.94 1.83
C ARG A 112 7.88 18.94 1.00
N ARG A 113 8.19 18.63 -0.27
CA ARG A 113 8.85 19.56 -1.20
C ARG A 113 7.96 20.74 -1.57
N ASP A 114 6.68 20.48 -1.84
CA ASP A 114 5.71 21.53 -2.17
C ASP A 114 5.53 22.51 -0.99
N LEU A 115 5.47 22.00 0.23
CA LEU A 115 5.44 22.84 1.44
C LEU A 115 6.70 23.68 1.60
N ALA A 116 7.87 23.15 1.26
CA ALA A 116 9.13 23.89 1.33
C ALA A 116 9.21 25.02 0.29
N LEU A 117 8.68 24.80 -0.92
CA LEU A 117 8.60 25.83 -1.96
C LEU A 117 7.62 26.94 -1.60
N LEU A 118 6.46 26.59 -1.03
CA LEU A 118 5.46 27.55 -0.54
C LEU A 118 6.03 28.44 0.58
N ASP A 119 6.83 27.88 1.49
CA ASP A 119 7.45 28.65 2.57
C ASP A 119 8.52 29.62 2.05
N GLN A 120 9.28 29.22 1.01
CA GLN A 120 10.23 30.09 0.33
C GLN A 120 9.54 31.28 -0.37
N LEU A 121 8.43 31.06 -1.07
CA LEU A 121 7.66 32.12 -1.72
C LEU A 121 7.10 33.12 -0.69
N ARG A 122 6.58 32.62 0.43
CA ARG A 122 6.12 33.46 1.55
C ARG A 122 7.23 34.34 2.13
N SER A 123 8.45 33.80 2.23
CA SER A 123 9.61 34.57 2.71
C SER A 123 10.11 35.64 1.72
N GLN A 124 9.92 35.45 0.41
CA GLN A 124 10.27 36.43 -0.61
C GLN A 124 9.29 37.60 -0.65
N GLU A 125 7.99 37.33 -0.52
CA GLU A 125 6.95 38.37 -0.51
C GLU A 125 7.13 39.34 0.67
N THR A 126 7.64 38.82 1.79
CA THR A 126 7.97 39.61 2.98
C THR A 126 9.21 40.50 2.78
N GLN A 127 10.14 40.15 1.87
CA GLN A 127 11.34 40.96 1.58
C GLN A 127 11.09 42.05 0.51
N THR A 128 10.20 41.80 -0.46
CA THR A 128 9.89 42.76 -1.53
C THR A 128 9.15 44.00 -1.00
N HIS A 129 8.38 43.88 0.08
CA HIS A 129 7.64 45.01 0.67
C HIS A 129 8.46 45.90 1.62
N ALA A 130 9.73 45.57 1.93
CA ALA A 130 10.54 46.28 2.92
C ALA A 130 11.56 47.28 2.32
N SER A 131 11.48 47.62 1.02
CA SER A 131 12.35 48.65 0.42
C SER A 131 11.70 50.03 0.58
N PRO A 132 12.24 50.94 1.43
CA PRO A 132 11.74 52.31 1.51
C PRO A 132 12.11 53.09 0.25
N PRO A 133 11.31 54.08 -0.17
CA PRO A 133 11.70 54.99 -1.23
C PRO A 133 12.95 55.76 -0.79
N ARG A 134 14.01 55.69 -1.60
CA ARG A 134 15.15 56.60 -1.49
C ARG A 134 14.74 57.93 -2.10
N ASP A 135 14.45 58.88 -1.23
CA ASP A 135 14.51 60.32 -1.53
C ASP A 135 15.96 60.74 -1.83
#